data_AF-A0A844TKK4-F1
#
_entry.id   AF-A0A844TKK4-F1
#
_cell.length_a   1.000
_cell.length_b   1.000
_cell.length_c   1.000
_cell.angle_alpha   90.00
_cell.angle_beta   90.00
_cell.angle_gamma   90.00
#
_symmetry.space_group_name_H-M   'P 1'
#
loop_
_entity.id
_entity.type
_entity.pdbx_description
1 polymer ?
#
loop_
_entity_poly.entity_id
_entity_poly.type
_entity_poly.pdbx_seq_one_letter_code
_entity_poly.pdbx_strand_id
1 'polypeptide(L)'
;MRLLAALATLLLVVGFATGAFAHAALIAVEPVSGSMLASAPRAVELRFNEAVTPGAIRLIDGAGRVRDDAPVNGSGETISVVMPPDLPQGTSVVSYRVISQDGHPVSGSVIFSIGTPTATKPPVTADGRLSTLIWLARVGLYLGLFVGVGGVFFARWIAWSMTGMMAPRVALAIGLPGAVACLGLLGLDLLGLPPAALVTVAPWKVAFATSAGPASLVAFAAMLFALLALRSAWYARALAIIALVSVGLSLAMTGHAATAPPETLTRPAVFLHGLAVAFWIGALAPLATLLSKPTAATLPVVNRFSRIAVPAVGVLALTGLGLAVVQLERPSALVETRYGIILSIKLALVLALFALAAVNRFRLTPALASDHGAARALKRSILLECVIALAILAVVAGWRFAVPPRTIVPETPLAIHIHGDKAMFQVLVSPGKAGVDDFVLQLMNAEGTLLKAKEVTLTLSLPERGIEPMERSASLGPDGYWHVRKVELPVAGRWHVQIDALVTDFEKITLEDELEVAPP
;
A
#
# COMPACT_ATOMS: atom_id res chain seq x y z
N MET A 1 23.76 -8.37 32.33
CA MET A 1 23.96 -9.00 31.00
C MET A 1 22.92 -10.07 30.68
N ARG A 2 22.67 -11.05 31.57
CA ARG A 2 21.65 -12.11 31.35
C ARG A 2 20.24 -11.58 31.01
N LEU A 3 19.77 -10.53 31.69
CA LEU A 3 18.47 -9.89 31.40
C LEU A 3 18.41 -9.19 30.04
N LEU A 4 19.48 -8.50 29.62
CA LEU A 4 19.54 -7.84 28.31
C LEU A 4 19.58 -8.86 27.17
N ALA A 5 20.29 -9.97 27.38
CA ALA A 5 20.30 -11.08 26.44
C ALA A 5 18.92 -11.73 26.33
N ALA A 6 18.25 -12.02 27.46
CA ALA A 6 16.90 -12.56 27.48
C ALA A 6 15.89 -11.65 26.76
N LEU A 7 15.99 -10.33 26.95
CA LEU A 7 15.13 -9.35 26.29
C LEU A 7 15.40 -9.24 24.78
N ALA A 8 16.67 -9.29 24.36
CA ALA A 8 17.03 -9.33 22.94
C ALA A 8 16.53 -10.61 22.27
N THR A 9 16.69 -11.77 22.93
CA THR A 9 16.16 -13.06 22.46
C THR A 9 14.64 -13.03 22.37
N LEU A 10 13.95 -12.49 23.38
CA LEU A 10 12.48 -12.35 23.36
C LEU A 10 12.02 -11.50 22.17
N LEU A 11 12.69 -10.37 21.90
CA LEU A 11 12.37 -9.53 20.74
C LEU A 11 12.58 -10.30 19.43
N LEU A 12 13.71 -10.99 19.27
CA LEU A 12 13.98 -11.80 18.08
C LEU A 12 12.93 -12.90 17.88
N VAL A 13 12.55 -13.61 18.95
CA VAL A 13 11.50 -14.64 18.88
C VAL A 13 10.17 -14.00 18.46
N VAL A 14 9.75 -12.91 19.09
CA VAL A 14 8.47 -12.24 18.78
C VAL A 14 8.43 -11.71 17.35
N GLY A 15 9.52 -11.15 16.82
CA GLY A 15 9.50 -10.55 15.49
C GLY A 15 9.78 -11.51 14.33
N PHE A 16 10.19 -12.76 14.60
CA PHE A 16 10.31 -13.82 13.59
C PHE A 16 9.26 -14.95 13.74
N ALA A 17 8.44 -14.93 14.79
CA ALA A 17 7.41 -15.94 15.06
C ALA A 17 6.09 -15.77 14.27
N THR A 18 6.08 -15.09 13.13
CA THR A 18 4.88 -14.99 12.29
C THR A 18 4.90 -16.08 11.23
N GLY A 19 4.33 -17.24 11.59
CA GLY A 19 4.13 -18.37 10.71
C GLY A 19 2.82 -18.32 9.93
N ALA A 20 2.93 -18.74 8.67
CA ALA A 20 1.95 -19.32 7.74
C ALA A 20 0.87 -18.43 7.07
N PHE A 21 1.00 -18.44 5.73
CA PHE A 21 0.15 -17.97 4.64
C PHE A 21 -1.34 -18.31 4.74
N ALA A 22 -2.20 -17.29 4.66
CA ALA A 22 -3.02 -16.93 3.50
C ALA A 22 -3.74 -15.62 3.89
N HIS A 23 -3.81 -14.63 3.00
CA HIS A 23 -4.64 -13.45 3.26
C HIS A 23 -6.11 -13.83 2.99
N ALA A 24 -7.03 -13.27 3.77
CA ALA A 24 -8.46 -13.54 3.56
C ALA A 24 -8.89 -13.03 2.19
N ALA A 25 -9.35 -13.95 1.36
CA ALA A 25 -9.97 -13.67 0.08
C ALA A 25 -11.48 -13.87 0.22
N LEU A 26 -12.26 -12.91 -0.27
CA LEU A 26 -13.69 -13.08 -0.42
C LEU A 26 -13.93 -14.13 -1.52
N ILE A 27 -14.56 -15.25 -1.17
CA ILE A 27 -14.77 -16.39 -2.08
C ILE A 27 -16.22 -16.54 -2.52
N ALA A 28 -17.18 -15.99 -1.76
CA ALA A 28 -18.58 -15.99 -2.15
C ALA A 28 -19.32 -14.79 -1.54
N VAL A 29 -20.36 -14.34 -2.23
CA VAL A 29 -21.25 -13.26 -1.82
C VAL A 29 -22.68 -13.64 -2.18
N GLU A 30 -23.61 -13.44 -1.24
CA GLU A 30 -25.03 -13.59 -1.49
C GLU A 30 -25.80 -12.37 -0.91
N PRO A 31 -26.58 -11.63 -1.70
CA PRO A 31 -26.79 -11.75 -3.14
C PRO A 31 -25.52 -11.43 -3.93
N VAL A 32 -25.36 -12.08 -5.07
CA VAL A 32 -24.18 -11.94 -5.92
C VAL A 32 -23.94 -10.47 -6.31
N SER A 33 -22.69 -10.00 -6.25
CA SER A 33 -22.36 -8.58 -6.38
C SER A 33 -22.64 -8.03 -7.77
N GLY A 34 -23.64 -7.17 -7.91
CA GLY A 34 -24.12 -6.47 -9.09
C GLY A 34 -25.50 -6.99 -9.53
N SER A 35 -26.04 -8.00 -8.82
CA SER A 35 -27.36 -8.57 -9.08
C SER A 35 -28.49 -7.54 -9.02
N MET A 36 -29.51 -7.76 -9.85
CA MET A 36 -30.78 -7.02 -9.81
C MET A 36 -31.82 -7.86 -9.07
N LEU A 37 -32.33 -7.35 -7.96
CA LEU A 37 -33.27 -8.01 -7.06
C LEU A 37 -34.65 -7.38 -7.20
N ALA A 38 -35.69 -8.21 -7.20
CA ALA A 38 -37.08 -7.74 -7.24
C ALA A 38 -37.50 -7.04 -5.93
N SER A 39 -36.92 -7.46 -4.80
CA SER A 39 -37.16 -6.91 -3.47
C SER A 39 -35.87 -6.88 -2.65
N ALA A 40 -35.85 -6.09 -1.58
CA ALA A 40 -34.71 -6.01 -0.68
C ALA A 40 -34.38 -7.40 -0.09
N PRO A 41 -33.12 -7.87 -0.15
CA PRO A 41 -32.74 -9.13 0.45
C PRO A 41 -32.80 -9.00 1.99
N ARG A 42 -32.91 -10.12 2.72
CA ARG A 42 -32.91 -10.07 4.20
C ARG A 42 -31.53 -9.72 4.75
N ALA A 43 -30.47 -10.19 4.09
CA ALA A 43 -29.10 -9.93 4.46
C ALA A 43 -28.20 -9.97 3.22
N VAL A 44 -27.00 -9.42 3.36
CA VAL A 44 -25.86 -9.63 2.46
C VAL A 44 -24.83 -10.47 3.22
N GLU A 45 -24.56 -11.67 2.74
CA GLU A 45 -23.60 -12.63 3.28
C GLU A 45 -22.29 -12.54 2.49
N LEU A 46 -21.19 -12.35 3.20
CA LEU A 46 -19.83 -12.33 2.67
C LEU A 46 -19.07 -13.52 3.24
N ARG A 47 -18.62 -14.46 2.39
CA ARG A 47 -17.86 -15.64 2.82
C ARG A 47 -16.42 -15.55 2.36
N PHE A 48 -15.50 -15.77 3.28
CA PHE A 48 -14.06 -15.75 3.06
C PHE A 48 -13.48 -17.15 3.07
N ASN A 49 -12.27 -17.32 2.54
CA ASN A 49 -11.51 -18.58 2.59
C ASN A 49 -10.90 -18.91 3.96
N GLU A 50 -11.03 -18.01 4.94
CA GLU A 50 -10.60 -18.18 6.32
C GLU A 50 -11.46 -17.34 7.26
N ALA A 51 -11.33 -17.57 8.57
CA ALA A 51 -12.09 -16.83 9.56
C ALA A 51 -11.65 -15.36 9.63
N VAL A 52 -12.62 -14.43 9.67
CA VAL A 52 -12.35 -12.99 9.67
C VAL A 52 -13.03 -12.29 10.85
N THR A 53 -12.40 -11.22 11.34
CA THR A 53 -13.02 -10.31 12.31
C THR A 53 -13.64 -9.12 11.58
N PRO A 54 -14.91 -8.75 11.84
CA PRO A 54 -15.53 -7.56 11.27
C PRO A 54 -14.76 -6.28 11.63
N GLY A 55 -14.48 -5.44 10.63
CA GLY A 55 -14.02 -4.06 10.78
C GLY A 55 -15.14 -3.08 10.45
N ALA A 56 -14.84 -2.04 9.66
CA ALA A 56 -15.80 -1.07 9.16
C ALA A 56 -16.64 -1.68 8.03
N ILE A 57 -17.95 -1.79 8.25
CA ILE A 57 -18.90 -2.20 7.21
C ILE A 57 -19.98 -1.14 7.11
N ARG A 58 -20.27 -0.71 5.89
CA ARG A 58 -21.20 0.38 5.60
C ARG A 58 -22.12 -0.03 4.46
N LEU A 59 -23.43 0.12 4.68
CA LEU A 59 -24.42 0.04 3.64
C LEU A 59 -24.71 1.45 3.11
N ILE A 60 -24.69 1.61 1.80
CA ILE A 60 -25.11 2.81 1.08
C ILE A 60 -26.33 2.41 0.27
N ASP A 61 -27.45 3.09 0.47
CA ASP A 61 -28.70 2.75 -0.23
C ASP A 61 -28.82 3.39 -1.62
N GLY A 62 -29.90 3.04 -2.35
CA GLY A 62 -30.23 3.57 -3.68
C GLY A 62 -30.39 5.09 -3.76
N ALA A 63 -30.58 5.78 -2.63
CA ALA A 63 -30.63 7.23 -2.56
C ALA A 63 -29.25 7.86 -2.30
N GLY A 64 -28.19 7.05 -2.16
CA GLY A 64 -26.84 7.47 -1.81
C GLY A 64 -26.65 7.79 -0.33
N ARG A 65 -27.58 7.37 0.55
CA ARG A 65 -27.50 7.61 1.99
C ARG A 65 -26.73 6.46 2.65
N VAL A 66 -25.80 6.82 3.55
CA VAL A 66 -25.15 5.84 4.43
C VAL A 66 -26.14 5.37 5.49
N ARG A 67 -26.30 4.05 5.61
CA ARG A 67 -27.18 3.34 6.53
C ARG A 67 -26.34 2.76 7.67
N ASP A 68 -26.31 3.48 8.79
CA ASP A 68 -25.61 3.06 10.02
C ASP A 68 -26.46 2.14 10.90
N ASP A 69 -27.70 1.86 10.49
CA ASP A 69 -28.68 1.05 11.21
C ASP A 69 -28.67 -0.43 10.80
N ALA A 70 -27.85 -0.83 9.82
CA ALA A 70 -27.71 -2.21 9.37
C ALA A 70 -26.89 -3.05 10.37
N PRO A 71 -27.50 -4.04 11.06
CA PRO A 71 -26.76 -4.93 11.97
C PRO A 71 -25.72 -5.77 11.23
N VAL A 72 -24.53 -5.90 11.81
CA VAL A 72 -23.44 -6.73 11.27
C VAL A 72 -23.13 -7.85 12.24
N ASN A 73 -23.24 -9.09 11.76
CA ASN A 73 -22.90 -10.30 12.52
C ASN A 73 -21.74 -11.01 11.83
N GLY A 74 -20.63 -11.22 12.55
CA GLY A 74 -19.50 -12.01 12.07
C GLY A 74 -19.41 -13.34 12.82
N SER A 75 -19.31 -14.44 12.09
CA SER A 75 -19.12 -15.79 12.66
C SER A 75 -18.18 -16.60 11.77
N GLY A 76 -16.99 -16.91 12.28
CA GLY A 76 -15.98 -17.66 11.54
C GLY A 76 -15.62 -16.99 10.22
N GLU A 77 -15.86 -17.69 9.11
CA GLU A 77 -15.54 -17.28 7.74
C GLU A 77 -16.60 -16.37 7.10
N THR A 78 -17.72 -16.12 7.78
CA THR A 78 -18.88 -15.44 7.21
C THR A 78 -19.20 -14.14 7.96
N ILE A 79 -19.46 -13.09 7.18
CA ILE A 79 -20.02 -11.82 7.66
C ILE A 79 -21.41 -11.63 7.07
N SER A 80 -22.41 -11.50 7.93
CA SER A 80 -23.80 -11.21 7.58
C SER A 80 -24.14 -9.75 7.88
N VAL A 81 -24.54 -9.00 6.87
CA VAL A 81 -25.05 -7.63 7.00
C VAL A 81 -26.57 -7.68 6.84
N VAL A 82 -27.30 -7.50 7.93
CA VAL A 82 -28.76 -7.56 7.93
C VAL A 82 -29.30 -6.28 7.29
N MET A 83 -30.14 -6.43 6.27
CA MET A 83 -30.67 -5.31 5.51
C MET A 83 -31.86 -4.68 6.24
N PRO A 84 -31.90 -3.34 6.36
CA PRO A 84 -33.08 -2.65 6.86
C PRO A 84 -34.31 -2.93 5.97
N PRO A 85 -35.52 -3.08 6.56
CA PRO A 85 -36.73 -3.42 5.81
C PRO A 85 -37.23 -2.27 4.91
N ASP A 86 -36.77 -1.05 5.13
CA ASP A 86 -37.17 0.18 4.45
C ASP A 86 -36.16 0.64 3.38
N LEU A 87 -35.35 -0.28 2.83
CA LEU A 87 -34.41 0.07 1.76
C LEU A 87 -35.16 0.56 0.51
N PRO A 88 -34.82 1.76 -0.01
CA PRO A 88 -35.41 2.27 -1.23
C PRO A 88 -35.01 1.42 -2.45
N GLN A 89 -35.81 1.49 -3.51
CA GLN A 89 -35.37 1.00 -4.83
C GLN A 89 -34.11 1.77 -5.28
N GLY A 90 -33.25 1.09 -6.02
CA GLY A 90 -31.99 1.67 -6.47
C GLY A 90 -30.78 0.76 -6.25
N THR A 91 -29.62 1.23 -6.68
CA THR A 91 -28.34 0.55 -6.49
C THR A 91 -27.83 0.78 -5.06
N SER A 92 -27.66 -0.31 -4.32
CA SER A 92 -27.10 -0.32 -2.98
C SER A 92 -25.66 -0.86 -3.01
N VAL A 93 -24.83 -0.39 -2.08
CA VAL A 93 -23.43 -0.79 -1.94
C VAL A 93 -23.14 -1.16 -0.49
N VAL A 94 -22.70 -2.39 -0.25
CA VAL A 94 -22.10 -2.83 1.01
C VAL A 94 -20.59 -2.72 0.88
N SER A 95 -20.01 -1.66 1.41
CA SER A 95 -18.57 -1.53 1.55
C SER A 95 -18.13 -2.23 2.83
N TYR A 96 -17.14 -3.11 2.74
CA TYR A 96 -16.66 -3.86 3.89
C TYR A 96 -15.15 -3.71 4.07
N ARG A 97 -14.75 -3.81 5.33
CA ARG A 97 -13.38 -4.02 5.78
C ARG A 97 -13.39 -5.09 6.85
N VAL A 98 -12.58 -6.11 6.67
CA VAL A 98 -12.42 -7.24 7.59
C VAL A 98 -10.95 -7.46 7.92
N ILE A 99 -10.66 -8.22 8.98
CA ILE A 99 -9.30 -8.53 9.42
C ILE A 99 -9.13 -10.05 9.38
N SER A 100 -8.18 -10.55 8.60
CA SER A 100 -7.80 -11.98 8.49
C SER A 100 -7.15 -12.53 9.77
N GLN A 101 -6.96 -13.85 9.87
CA GLN A 101 -6.31 -14.46 11.03
C GLN A 101 -4.86 -14.00 11.21
N ASP A 102 -4.17 -13.68 10.11
CA ASP A 102 -2.82 -13.12 10.13
C ASP A 102 -2.79 -11.62 10.54
N GLY A 103 -3.96 -11.03 10.81
CA GLY A 103 -4.11 -9.66 11.25
C GLY A 103 -4.05 -8.62 10.13
N HIS A 104 -4.07 -9.03 8.86
CA HIS A 104 -4.12 -8.10 7.73
C HIS A 104 -5.55 -7.59 7.45
N PRO A 105 -5.73 -6.27 7.23
CA PRO A 105 -7.02 -5.75 6.82
C PRO A 105 -7.25 -5.99 5.33
N VAL A 106 -8.42 -6.53 5.01
CA VAL A 106 -8.92 -6.75 3.64
C VAL A 106 -10.15 -5.88 3.44
N SER A 107 -10.23 -5.16 2.33
CA SER A 107 -11.36 -4.28 2.02
C SER A 107 -11.92 -4.61 0.64
N GLY A 108 -13.23 -4.42 0.48
CA GLY A 108 -13.91 -4.56 -0.79
C GLY A 108 -15.29 -3.92 -0.74
N SER A 109 -16.06 -4.15 -1.80
CA SER A 109 -17.44 -3.69 -1.88
C SER A 109 -18.28 -4.70 -2.65
N VAL A 110 -19.50 -4.89 -2.19
CA VAL A 110 -20.56 -5.61 -2.89
C VAL A 110 -21.59 -4.60 -3.34
N ILE A 111 -22.00 -4.69 -4.60
CA ILE A 111 -23.02 -3.83 -5.18
C ILE A 111 -24.25 -4.70 -5.46
N PHE A 112 -25.47 -4.18 -5.39
CA PHE A 112 -26.67 -4.86 -5.90
C PHE A 112 -27.75 -3.80 -6.15
N SER A 113 -28.74 -4.07 -6.99
CA SER A 113 -29.83 -3.11 -7.28
C SER A 113 -31.18 -3.69 -6.91
N ILE A 114 -32.05 -2.90 -6.26
CA ILE A 114 -33.42 -3.29 -5.93
C ILE A 114 -34.36 -2.60 -6.91
N GLY A 115 -35.05 -3.37 -7.76
CA GLY A 115 -36.02 -2.89 -8.74
C GLY A 115 -35.40 -2.19 -9.95
N THR A 116 -34.69 -1.07 -9.74
CA THR A 116 -34.06 -0.28 -10.81
C THR A 116 -32.63 0.11 -10.45
N PRO A 117 -31.67 0.11 -11.39
CA PRO A 117 -30.35 0.68 -11.16
C PRO A 117 -30.44 2.20 -11.01
N THR A 118 -29.66 2.77 -10.10
CA THR A 118 -29.49 4.22 -9.96
C THR A 118 -28.01 4.54 -9.93
N ALA A 119 -27.63 5.71 -10.44
CA ALA A 119 -26.26 6.18 -10.35
C ALA A 119 -25.91 6.43 -8.87
N THR A 120 -25.22 5.49 -8.23
CA THR A 120 -24.69 5.67 -6.88
C THR A 120 -23.57 6.68 -6.94
N LYS A 121 -23.80 7.88 -6.39
CA LYS A 121 -22.71 8.79 -6.07
C LYS A 121 -21.92 8.17 -4.92
N PRO A 122 -20.60 7.93 -5.06
CA PRO A 122 -19.80 7.49 -3.93
C PRO A 122 -19.96 8.52 -2.80
N PRO A 123 -20.06 8.08 -1.53
CA PRO A 123 -20.28 8.98 -0.42
C PRO A 123 -19.20 10.06 -0.38
N VAL A 124 -19.62 11.28 -0.06
CA VAL A 124 -18.73 12.44 0.06
C VAL A 124 -17.78 12.22 1.25
N THR A 125 -16.51 12.02 0.88
CA THR A 125 -15.26 12.13 1.64
C THR A 125 -15.10 11.34 2.94
N ALA A 126 -14.10 10.45 2.94
CA ALA A 126 -13.34 10.08 4.13
C ALA A 126 -12.94 11.34 4.91
N ASP A 127 -13.06 11.32 6.24
CA ASP A 127 -12.68 12.44 7.09
C ASP A 127 -11.19 12.78 6.89
N GLY A 128 -10.91 13.85 6.12
CA GLY A 128 -9.56 14.31 5.84
C GLY A 128 -8.77 14.65 7.11
N ARG A 129 -9.46 14.94 8.23
CA ARG A 129 -8.82 15.16 9.53
C ARG A 129 -8.22 13.86 10.06
N LEU A 130 -8.94 12.74 10.00
CA LEU A 130 -8.42 11.43 10.43
C LEU A 130 -7.22 11.01 9.60
N SER A 131 -7.28 11.16 8.26
CA SER A 131 -6.13 10.88 7.39
C SER A 131 -4.91 11.74 7.73
N THR A 132 -5.12 13.03 8.01
CA THR A 132 -4.05 13.95 8.43
C THR A 132 -3.44 13.53 9.76
N LEU A 133 -4.26 13.15 10.74
CA LEU A 133 -3.80 12.66 12.05
C LEU A 133 -3.00 11.36 11.91
N ILE A 134 -3.46 10.41 11.09
CA ILE A 134 -2.75 9.16 10.80
C ILE A 134 -1.37 9.46 10.20
N TRP A 135 -1.32 10.38 9.23
CA TRP A 135 -0.08 10.79 8.59
C TRP A 135 0.88 11.46 9.59
N LEU A 136 0.39 12.41 10.40
CA LEU A 136 1.20 13.09 11.43
C LEU A 136 1.75 12.12 12.48
N ALA A 137 0.91 11.21 13.00
CA ALA A 137 1.35 10.20 13.96
C ALA A 137 2.45 9.32 13.38
N ARG A 138 2.32 8.94 12.09
CA ARG A 138 3.31 8.12 11.39
C ARG A 138 4.62 8.86 11.13
N VAL A 139 4.56 10.14 10.76
CA VAL A 139 5.76 10.99 10.69
C VAL A 139 6.42 11.07 12.07
N GLY A 140 5.65 11.27 13.14
CA GLY A 140 6.15 11.27 14.50
C GLY A 140 6.87 9.96 14.87
N LEU A 141 6.24 8.81 14.60
CA LEU A 141 6.84 7.49 14.76
C LEU A 141 8.18 7.37 14.00
N TYR A 142 8.22 7.78 12.73
CA TYR A 142 9.45 7.76 11.92
C TYR A 142 10.54 8.69 12.45
N LEU A 143 10.20 9.86 12.98
CA LEU A 143 11.16 10.72 13.66
C LEU A 143 11.79 9.98 14.86
N GLY A 144 10.96 9.37 15.72
CA GLY A 144 11.45 8.62 16.87
C GLY A 144 12.38 7.46 16.48
N LEU A 145 11.98 6.65 15.49
CA LEU A 145 12.75 5.49 15.06
C LEU A 145 14.02 5.88 14.29
N PHE A 146 13.95 6.77 13.31
CA PHE A 146 15.08 7.02 12.41
C PHE A 146 15.98 8.16 12.89
N VAL A 147 15.42 9.24 13.42
CA VAL A 147 16.21 10.38 13.94
C VAL A 147 16.58 10.15 15.41
N GLY A 148 15.63 9.69 16.21
CA GLY A 148 15.80 9.45 17.64
C GLY A 148 16.74 8.28 17.95
N VAL A 149 16.30 7.06 17.66
CA VAL A 149 17.07 5.83 17.94
C VAL A 149 18.40 5.84 17.17
N GLY A 150 18.36 6.18 15.87
CA GLY A 150 19.54 6.31 15.03
C GLY A 150 20.58 7.31 15.57
N GLY A 151 20.14 8.48 16.03
CA GLY A 151 21.03 9.49 16.61
C GLY A 151 21.66 9.05 17.93
N VAL A 152 20.93 8.31 18.76
CA VAL A 152 21.48 7.70 19.97
C VAL A 152 22.52 6.64 19.63
N PHE A 153 22.26 5.81 18.62
CA PHE A 153 23.23 4.83 18.13
C PHE A 153 24.51 5.52 17.65
N PHE A 154 24.38 6.57 16.81
CA PHE A 154 25.51 7.37 16.35
C PHE A 154 26.34 7.92 17.52
N ALA A 155 25.71 8.53 18.53
CA ALA A 155 26.39 9.08 19.69
C ALA A 155 27.18 8.01 20.48
N ARG A 156 26.63 6.81 20.65
CA ARG A 156 27.21 5.74 21.49
C ARG A 156 28.24 4.86 20.78
N TRP A 157 28.10 4.66 19.47
CA TRP A 157 28.94 3.74 18.70
C TRP A 157 29.88 4.42 17.72
N ILE A 158 29.50 5.58 17.17
CA ILE A 158 30.27 6.25 16.13
C ILE A 158 31.02 7.45 16.69
N ALA A 159 30.32 8.44 17.24
CA ALA A 159 30.90 9.69 17.70
C ALA A 159 31.53 9.61 19.09
N TRP A 160 31.07 8.69 19.94
CA TRP A 160 31.44 8.61 21.36
C TRP A 160 31.29 9.96 22.10
N SER A 161 30.27 10.73 21.70
CA SER A 161 30.01 12.09 22.19
C SER A 161 28.52 12.31 22.31
N MET A 162 28.10 13.01 23.36
CA MET A 162 26.71 13.40 23.59
C MET A 162 26.38 14.80 23.02
N THR A 163 27.31 15.37 22.26
CA THR A 163 27.09 16.63 21.53
C THR A 163 26.01 16.42 20.47
N GLY A 164 25.09 17.38 20.33
CA GLY A 164 24.06 17.30 19.29
C GLY A 164 22.83 16.48 19.63
N MET A 165 22.72 15.96 20.86
CA MET A 165 21.61 15.10 21.27
C MET A 165 20.28 15.82 21.53
N MET A 166 20.14 17.10 21.18
CA MET A 166 18.85 17.79 21.26
C MET A 166 17.85 17.26 20.23
N ALA A 167 18.24 17.22 18.95
CA ALA A 167 17.37 16.71 17.88
C ALA A 167 16.91 15.26 18.11
N PRO A 168 17.80 14.30 18.43
CA PRO A 168 17.37 12.94 18.75
C PRO A 168 16.45 12.86 19.99
N ARG A 169 16.66 13.67 21.03
CA ARG A 169 15.76 13.71 22.19
C ARG A 169 14.37 14.21 21.84
N VAL A 170 14.29 15.29 21.06
CA VAL A 170 13.00 15.83 20.57
C VAL A 170 12.31 14.80 19.68
N ALA A 171 13.05 14.15 18.78
CA ALA A 171 12.51 13.11 17.92
C ALA A 171 11.96 11.91 18.71
N LEU A 172 12.65 11.45 19.76
CA LEU A 172 12.14 10.41 20.68
C LEU A 172 10.90 10.87 21.45
N ALA A 173 10.89 12.13 21.91
CA ALA A 173 9.75 12.70 22.63
C ALA A 173 8.50 12.84 21.74
N ILE A 174 8.66 13.08 20.44
CA ILE A 174 7.59 13.07 19.45
C ILE A 174 7.20 11.64 19.07
N GLY A 175 8.18 10.75 18.91
CA GLY A 175 7.97 9.39 18.43
C GLY A 175 7.22 8.48 19.38
N LEU A 176 7.46 8.59 20.69
CA LEU A 176 6.76 7.80 21.71
C LEU A 176 5.22 7.99 21.66
N PRO A 177 4.68 9.22 21.76
CA PRO A 177 3.25 9.43 21.57
C PRO A 177 2.82 9.14 20.13
N GLY A 178 3.69 9.36 19.14
CA GLY A 178 3.43 8.97 17.74
C GLY A 178 3.16 7.47 17.56
N ALA A 179 3.92 6.59 18.22
CA ALA A 179 3.72 5.14 18.18
C ALA A 179 2.37 4.74 18.78
N VAL A 180 2.02 5.32 19.92
CA VAL A 180 0.73 5.09 20.59
C VAL A 180 -0.43 5.60 19.73
N ALA A 181 -0.30 6.83 19.20
CA ALA A 181 -1.31 7.44 18.33
C ALA A 181 -1.49 6.65 17.02
N CYS A 182 -0.41 6.15 16.40
CA CYS A 182 -0.48 5.31 15.21
C CYS A 182 -1.37 4.09 15.42
N LEU A 183 -1.27 3.44 16.59
CA LEU A 183 -2.04 2.25 16.90
C LEU A 183 -3.53 2.59 17.10
N GLY A 184 -3.84 3.59 17.92
CA GLY A 184 -5.23 4.02 18.14
C GLY A 184 -5.91 4.53 16.87
N LEU A 185 -5.21 5.35 16.08
CA LEU A 185 -5.72 5.89 14.81
C LEU A 185 -5.88 4.81 13.73
N LEU A 186 -5.03 3.77 13.73
CA LEU A 186 -5.25 2.59 12.89
C LEU A 186 -6.56 1.90 13.29
N GLY A 187 -6.79 1.69 14.58
CA GLY A 187 -8.04 1.11 15.08
C GLY A 187 -9.28 1.90 14.69
N LEU A 188 -9.23 3.23 14.80
CA LEU A 188 -10.30 4.10 14.33
C LEU A 188 -10.56 3.95 12.84
N ASP A 189 -9.50 3.95 12.03
CA ASP A 189 -9.64 3.78 10.59
C ASP A 189 -10.23 2.40 10.27
N LEU A 190 -9.74 1.33 10.90
CA LEU A 190 -10.23 -0.03 10.71
C LEU A 190 -11.71 -0.18 11.05
N LEU A 191 -12.20 0.52 12.07
CA LEU A 191 -13.60 0.52 12.50
C LEU A 191 -14.45 1.64 11.86
N GLY A 192 -13.85 2.55 11.11
CA GLY A 192 -14.55 3.70 10.52
C GLY A 192 -15.11 4.67 11.56
N LEU A 193 -14.48 4.77 12.74
CA LEU A 193 -14.93 5.58 13.87
C LEU A 193 -14.36 7.00 13.84
N PRO A 194 -15.07 8.01 14.38
CA PRO A 194 -14.57 9.38 14.46
C PRO A 194 -13.40 9.52 15.46
N PRO A 195 -12.54 10.56 15.34
CA PRO A 195 -11.41 10.79 16.24
C PRO A 195 -11.74 10.77 17.74
N ALA A 196 -12.94 11.22 18.12
CA ALA A 196 -13.40 11.23 19.51
C ALA A 196 -13.45 9.82 20.14
N ALA A 197 -13.61 8.76 19.33
CA ALA A 197 -13.69 7.39 19.82
C ALA A 197 -12.35 6.81 20.32
N LEU A 198 -11.23 7.55 20.19
CA LEU A 198 -9.92 7.15 20.75
C LEU A 198 -9.96 6.86 22.26
N VAL A 199 -10.90 7.45 22.99
CA VAL A 199 -11.06 7.22 24.43
C VAL A 199 -11.74 5.88 24.76
N THR A 200 -12.31 5.21 23.76
CA THR A 200 -12.98 3.92 23.92
C THR A 200 -12.01 2.76 23.71
N VAL A 201 -12.32 1.58 24.25
CA VAL A 201 -11.44 0.38 24.14
C VAL A 201 -11.42 -0.23 22.74
N ALA A 202 -12.51 -0.07 21.97
CA ALA A 202 -12.72 -0.73 20.68
C ALA A 202 -11.57 -0.51 19.66
N PRO A 203 -11.14 0.73 19.31
CA PRO A 203 -10.07 0.93 18.34
C PRO A 203 -8.75 0.31 18.79
N TRP A 204 -8.43 0.36 20.08
CA TRP A 204 -7.19 -0.24 20.60
C TRP A 204 -7.21 -1.76 20.50
N LYS A 205 -8.33 -2.39 20.91
CA LYS A 205 -8.48 -3.86 20.86
C LYS A 205 -8.30 -4.37 19.43
N VAL A 206 -8.96 -3.72 18.47
CA VAL A 206 -8.89 -4.10 17.05
C VAL A 206 -7.48 -3.89 16.49
N ALA A 207 -6.84 -2.76 16.81
CA ALA A 207 -5.48 -2.52 16.35
C ALA A 207 -4.47 -3.52 16.93
N PHE A 208 -4.62 -3.94 18.19
CA PHE A 208 -3.76 -4.97 18.81
C PHE A 208 -3.98 -6.37 18.24
N ALA A 209 -5.15 -6.66 17.69
CA ALA A 209 -5.43 -7.92 17.00
C ALA A 209 -4.73 -8.01 15.63
N THR A 210 -4.23 -6.89 15.09
CA THR A 210 -3.44 -6.87 13.85
C THR A 210 -1.94 -6.99 14.10
N SER A 211 -1.17 -7.27 13.05
CA SER A 211 0.30 -7.23 13.08
C SER A 211 0.89 -5.88 13.52
N ALA A 212 0.10 -4.79 13.43
CA ALA A 212 0.51 -3.46 13.88
C ALA A 212 0.66 -3.34 15.41
N GLY A 213 -0.07 -4.15 16.20
CA GLY A 213 0.00 -4.16 17.66
C GLY A 213 1.39 -4.52 18.17
N PRO A 214 1.85 -5.76 17.93
CA PRO A 214 3.20 -6.20 18.29
C PRO A 214 4.29 -5.31 17.68
N ALA A 215 4.16 -4.91 16.40
CA ALA A 215 5.12 -4.01 15.75
C ALA A 215 5.25 -2.65 16.48
N SER A 216 4.13 -2.07 16.93
CA SER A 216 4.12 -0.80 17.68
C SER A 216 4.74 -0.95 19.07
N LEU A 217 4.54 -2.09 19.75
CA LEU A 217 5.20 -2.37 21.03
C LEU A 217 6.73 -2.45 20.87
N VAL A 218 7.21 -3.11 19.82
CA VAL A 218 8.65 -3.20 19.53
C VAL A 218 9.22 -1.81 19.17
N ALA A 219 8.50 -0.99 18.39
CA ALA A 219 8.89 0.39 18.12
C ALA A 219 8.96 1.24 19.39
N PHE A 220 7.97 1.14 20.26
CA PHE A 220 7.94 1.85 21.53
C PHE A 220 9.12 1.44 22.43
N ALA A 221 9.38 0.13 22.53
CA ALA A 221 10.51 -0.41 23.27
C ALA A 221 11.85 0.07 22.68
N ALA A 222 11.99 0.14 21.35
CA ALA A 222 13.19 0.67 20.69
C ALA A 222 13.50 2.10 21.16
N MET A 223 12.49 2.96 21.19
CA MET A 223 12.64 4.35 21.64
C MET A 223 12.92 4.46 23.15
N LEU A 224 12.32 3.59 23.97
CA LEU A 224 12.61 3.53 25.40
C LEU A 224 14.05 3.06 25.66
N PHE A 225 14.54 2.04 24.96
CA PHE A 225 15.94 1.61 25.06
C PHE A 225 16.90 2.71 24.61
N ALA A 226 16.57 3.48 23.58
CA ALA A 226 17.36 4.64 23.17
C ALA A 226 17.38 5.73 24.27
N LEU A 227 16.26 6.02 24.93
CA LEU A 227 16.22 6.95 26.07
C LEU A 227 17.05 6.44 27.27
N LEU A 228 16.96 5.14 27.57
CA LEU A 228 17.77 4.52 28.63
C LEU A 228 19.26 4.54 28.26
N ALA A 229 19.59 4.32 26.98
CA ALA A 229 20.94 4.45 26.46
C ALA A 229 21.46 5.89 26.52
N LEU A 230 20.62 6.92 26.59
CA LEU A 230 21.06 8.29 26.85
C LEU A 230 21.41 8.54 28.33
N ARG A 231 20.75 7.85 29.26
CA ARG A 231 20.89 8.07 30.70
C ARG A 231 21.94 7.18 31.36
N SER A 232 22.02 5.91 30.97
CA SER A 232 22.95 4.95 31.57
C SER A 232 24.32 5.03 30.88
N ALA A 233 25.41 5.04 31.67
CA ALA A 233 26.76 4.90 31.14
C ALA A 233 27.16 3.42 30.96
N TRP A 234 26.75 2.57 31.91
CA TRP A 234 27.19 1.17 31.99
C TRP A 234 26.62 0.26 30.90
N TYR A 235 25.36 0.45 30.53
CA TYR A 235 24.67 -0.38 29.54
C TYR A 235 24.40 0.33 28.21
N ALA A 236 24.92 1.55 28.04
CA ALA A 236 24.55 2.46 26.96
C ALA A 236 24.69 1.86 25.56
N ARG A 237 25.82 1.20 25.31
CA ARG A 237 26.16 0.62 24.01
C ARG A 237 25.30 -0.58 23.65
N ALA A 238 25.05 -1.46 24.62
CA ALA A 238 24.18 -2.62 24.43
C ALA A 238 22.74 -2.16 24.18
N LEU A 239 22.22 -1.22 24.98
CA LEU A 239 20.88 -0.65 24.80
C LEU A 239 20.73 0.05 23.44
N ALA A 240 21.76 0.77 22.98
CA ALA A 240 21.73 1.40 21.66
C ALA A 240 21.67 0.39 20.50
N ILE A 241 22.35 -0.76 20.62
CA ILE A 241 22.25 -1.85 19.63
C ILE A 241 20.85 -2.47 19.67
N ILE A 242 20.36 -2.82 20.85
CA ILE A 242 19.03 -3.41 21.01
C ILE A 242 17.98 -2.46 20.42
N ALA A 243 18.06 -1.17 20.73
CA ALA A 243 17.19 -0.16 20.15
C ALA A 243 17.23 -0.15 18.62
N LEU A 244 18.43 -0.12 18.02
CA LEU A 244 18.58 -0.10 16.56
C LEU A 244 18.03 -1.37 15.90
N VAL A 245 18.30 -2.55 16.46
CA VAL A 245 17.77 -3.83 15.96
C VAL A 245 16.24 -3.86 16.06
N SER A 246 15.67 -3.35 17.15
CA SER A 246 14.22 -3.25 17.33
C SER A 246 13.55 -2.35 16.27
N VAL A 247 14.26 -1.36 15.70
CA VAL A 247 13.71 -0.57 14.57
C VAL A 247 13.41 -1.47 13.37
N GLY A 248 14.40 -2.27 12.93
CA GLY A 248 14.19 -3.18 11.80
C GLY A 248 13.17 -4.25 12.09
N LEU A 249 13.17 -4.78 13.32
CA LEU A 249 12.23 -5.80 13.73
C LEU A 249 10.78 -5.28 13.69
N SER A 250 10.54 -4.10 14.26
CA SER A 250 9.22 -3.45 14.23
C SER A 250 8.70 -3.30 12.80
N LEU A 251 9.56 -2.87 11.86
CA LEU A 251 9.19 -2.70 10.46
C LEU A 251 8.98 -4.03 9.73
N ALA A 252 9.76 -5.08 10.04
CA ALA A 252 9.62 -6.40 9.43
C ALA A 252 8.38 -7.16 9.91
N MET A 253 7.81 -6.77 11.06
CA MET A 253 6.60 -7.36 11.62
C MET A 253 5.31 -6.85 10.96
N THR A 254 5.35 -5.74 10.22
CA THR A 254 4.13 -5.11 9.70
C THR A 254 4.32 -4.44 8.35
N GLY A 255 3.24 -4.37 7.57
CA GLY A 255 3.17 -3.65 6.30
C GLY A 255 3.41 -4.53 5.07
N HIS A 256 2.78 -4.13 3.96
CA HIS A 256 2.77 -4.87 2.70
C HIS A 256 4.15 -5.12 2.08
N ALA A 257 5.17 -4.35 2.50
CA ALA A 257 6.54 -4.57 2.09
C ALA A 257 7.13 -5.86 2.69
N ALA A 258 6.83 -6.15 3.96
CA ALA A 258 7.39 -7.28 4.67
C ALA A 258 6.65 -8.59 4.38
N THR A 259 5.35 -8.53 4.06
CA THR A 259 4.52 -9.72 3.80
C THR A 259 4.34 -10.01 2.31
N ALA A 260 5.25 -9.52 1.47
CA ALA A 260 5.25 -9.79 0.04
C ALA A 260 5.99 -11.11 -0.27
N PRO A 261 5.43 -12.02 -1.07
CA PRO A 261 6.14 -13.22 -1.48
C PRO A 261 7.30 -12.88 -2.44
N PRO A 262 8.45 -13.58 -2.36
CA PRO A 262 8.81 -14.54 -1.31
C PRO A 262 9.22 -13.83 0.00
N GLU A 263 8.57 -14.17 1.12
CA GLU A 263 8.79 -13.51 2.42
C GLU A 263 10.21 -13.71 2.98
N THR A 264 10.87 -14.81 2.58
CA THR A 264 12.27 -15.10 2.89
C THR A 264 13.23 -14.05 2.33
N LEU A 265 12.83 -13.30 1.30
CA LEU A 265 13.57 -12.18 0.75
C LEU A 265 13.08 -10.85 1.34
N THR A 266 11.77 -10.63 1.35
CA THR A 266 11.19 -9.30 1.62
C THR A 266 11.22 -8.92 3.10
N ARG A 267 11.01 -9.86 4.04
CA ARG A 267 11.13 -9.58 5.49
C ARG A 267 12.56 -9.16 5.86
N PRO A 268 13.62 -9.92 5.50
CA PRO A 268 14.99 -9.48 5.74
C PRO A 268 15.33 -8.17 5.03
N ALA A 269 14.83 -7.95 3.81
CA ALA A 269 15.07 -6.71 3.08
C ALA A 269 14.47 -5.49 3.81
N VAL A 270 13.22 -5.58 4.30
CA VAL A 270 12.60 -4.50 5.09
C VAL A 270 13.36 -4.25 6.40
N PHE A 271 13.75 -5.33 7.10
CA PHE A 271 14.56 -5.24 8.32
C PHE A 271 15.86 -4.47 8.06
N LEU A 272 16.65 -4.91 7.07
CA LEU A 272 17.95 -4.34 6.74
C LEU A 272 17.82 -2.90 6.19
N HIS A 273 16.80 -2.64 5.37
CA HIS A 273 16.50 -1.29 4.87
C HIS A 273 16.23 -0.35 6.04
N GLY A 274 15.37 -0.75 6.98
CA GLY A 274 15.05 0.04 8.19
C GLY A 274 16.26 0.33 9.07
N LEU A 275 17.13 -0.66 9.29
CA LEU A 275 18.39 -0.48 10.02
C LEU A 275 19.30 0.53 9.33
N ALA A 276 19.47 0.42 8.00
CA ALA A 276 20.33 1.31 7.23
C ALA A 276 19.80 2.75 7.22
N VAL A 277 18.48 2.94 7.10
CA VAL A 277 17.83 4.26 7.23
C VAL A 277 18.07 4.86 8.61
N ALA A 278 17.83 4.10 9.69
CA ALA A 278 18.03 4.56 11.06
C ALA A 278 19.50 4.93 11.32
N PHE A 279 20.44 4.11 10.86
CA PHE A 279 21.87 4.36 10.97
C PHE A 279 22.26 5.67 10.24
N TRP A 280 21.82 5.84 9.00
CA TRP A 280 22.25 6.96 8.17
C TRP A 280 21.56 8.27 8.56
N ILE A 281 20.22 8.31 8.56
CA ILE A 281 19.46 9.54 8.87
C ILE A 281 19.72 9.99 10.32
N GLY A 282 19.80 9.04 11.25
CA GLY A 282 20.01 9.33 12.67
C GLY A 282 21.32 10.07 12.96
N ALA A 283 22.36 9.88 12.13
CA ALA A 283 23.64 10.53 12.31
C ALA A 283 23.66 12.01 11.88
N LEU A 284 22.76 12.45 10.99
CA LEU A 284 22.87 13.73 10.30
C LEU A 284 22.80 14.94 11.25
N ALA A 285 21.79 15.00 12.12
CA ALA A 285 21.62 16.13 13.04
C ALA A 285 22.76 16.24 14.11
N PRO A 286 23.19 15.13 14.74
CA PRO A 286 24.40 15.14 15.57
C PRO A 286 25.68 15.54 14.81
N LEU A 287 25.85 15.14 13.54
CA LEU A 287 26.98 15.56 12.73
C LEU A 287 26.96 17.07 12.42
N ALA A 288 25.80 17.61 12.02
CA ALA A 288 25.65 19.05 11.76
C ALA A 288 25.95 19.92 12.99
N THR A 289 25.62 19.41 14.18
CA THR A 289 25.92 20.10 15.45
C THR A 289 27.40 19.99 15.82
N LEU A 290 28.04 18.83 15.62
CA LEU A 290 29.50 18.69 15.77
C LEU A 290 30.29 19.63 14.85
N LEU A 291 29.78 19.88 13.63
CA LEU A 291 30.38 20.82 12.67
C LEU A 291 30.09 22.29 12.99
N SER A 292 29.19 22.58 13.94
CA SER A 292 28.91 23.97 14.35
C SER A 292 30.03 24.57 15.19
N LYS A 293 30.76 23.73 15.93
CA LYS A 293 31.94 24.10 16.71
C LYS A 293 33.00 23.00 16.54
N PRO A 294 33.70 22.96 15.39
CA PRO A 294 34.66 21.90 15.10
C PRO A 294 35.77 21.85 16.15
N THR A 295 36.14 20.65 16.57
CA THR A 295 37.31 20.39 17.43
C THR A 295 38.25 19.43 16.70
N ALA A 296 39.43 19.17 17.28
CA ALA A 296 40.36 18.17 16.76
C ALA A 296 39.73 16.77 16.62
N ALA A 297 38.67 16.46 17.37
CA ALA A 297 37.96 15.18 17.28
C ALA A 297 36.93 15.13 16.13
N THR A 298 36.55 16.26 15.53
CA THR A 298 35.48 16.32 14.52
C THR A 298 35.84 15.54 13.25
N LEU A 299 37.00 15.81 12.65
CA LEU A 299 37.42 15.14 11.41
C LEU A 299 37.53 13.60 11.56
N PRO A 300 38.15 13.06 12.63
CA PRO A 300 38.13 11.61 12.89
C PRO A 300 36.73 11.00 12.96
N VAL A 301 35.77 11.69 13.59
CA VAL A 301 34.37 11.22 13.68
C VAL A 301 33.70 11.23 12.32
N VAL A 302 33.86 12.30 11.52
CA VAL A 302 33.30 12.40 10.17
C VAL A 302 33.88 11.30 9.27
N ASN A 303 35.20 11.08 9.30
CA ASN A 303 35.85 10.02 8.52
C ASN A 303 35.36 8.62 8.92
N ARG A 304 35.22 8.35 10.22
CA ARG A 304 34.69 7.08 10.73
C ARG A 304 33.27 6.83 10.25
N PHE A 305 32.39 7.83 10.38
CA PHE A 305 31.02 7.75 9.89
C PHE A 305 30.98 7.51 8.39
N SER A 306 31.71 8.31 7.61
CA SER A 306 31.78 8.21 6.16
C SER A 306 32.26 6.82 5.69
N ARG A 307 33.23 6.20 6.40
CA ARG A 307 33.70 4.83 6.09
C ARG A 307 32.61 3.78 6.31
N ILE A 308 31.86 3.88 7.40
CA ILE A 308 30.81 2.89 7.77
C ILE A 308 29.53 3.12 6.96
N ALA A 309 29.26 4.37 6.55
CA ALA A 309 28.07 4.71 5.77
C ALA A 309 28.04 4.08 4.38
N VAL A 310 29.18 3.89 3.71
CA VAL A 310 29.23 3.31 2.35
C VAL A 310 28.57 1.92 2.26
N PRO A 311 28.98 0.90 3.05
CA PRO A 311 28.32 -0.40 2.99
C PRO A 311 26.85 -0.33 3.46
N ALA A 312 26.51 0.53 4.43
CA ALA A 312 25.13 0.72 4.87
C ALA A 312 24.24 1.28 3.75
N VAL A 313 24.74 2.26 2.99
CA VAL A 313 24.07 2.81 1.80
C VAL A 313 23.97 1.77 0.69
N GLY A 314 24.99 0.93 0.49
CA GLY A 314 24.92 -0.20 -0.45
C GLY A 314 23.80 -1.18 -0.09
N VAL A 315 23.69 -1.59 1.17
CA VAL A 315 22.59 -2.42 1.67
C VAL A 315 21.24 -1.72 1.49
N LEU A 316 21.16 -0.42 1.80
CA LEU A 316 19.94 0.38 1.62
C LEU A 316 19.47 0.38 0.16
N ALA A 317 20.39 0.60 -0.78
CA ALA A 317 20.10 0.64 -2.21
C ALA A 317 19.65 -0.74 -2.73
N LEU A 318 20.38 -1.81 -2.38
CA LEU A 318 20.05 -3.17 -2.81
C LEU A 318 18.70 -3.65 -2.26
N THR A 319 18.46 -3.44 -0.95
CA THR A 319 17.18 -3.80 -0.33
C THR A 319 16.03 -2.95 -0.87
N GLY A 320 16.27 -1.65 -1.10
CA GLY A 320 15.28 -0.75 -1.69
C GLY A 320 14.91 -1.13 -3.11
N LEU A 321 15.90 -1.50 -3.94
CA LEU A 321 15.67 -1.95 -5.31
C LEU A 321 14.91 -3.28 -5.34
N GLY A 322 15.33 -4.27 -4.54
CA GLY A 322 14.65 -5.56 -4.45
C GLY A 322 13.19 -5.41 -4.02
N LEU A 323 12.92 -4.58 -3.01
CA LEU A 323 11.55 -4.28 -2.58
C LEU A 323 10.77 -3.54 -3.68
N ALA A 324 11.37 -2.58 -4.38
CA ALA A 324 10.69 -1.86 -5.46
C ALA A 324 10.25 -2.79 -6.60
N VAL A 325 11.13 -3.71 -7.02
CA VAL A 325 10.85 -4.70 -8.07
C VAL A 325 9.67 -5.60 -7.66
N VAL A 326 9.70 -6.14 -6.44
CA VAL A 326 8.63 -7.02 -5.94
C VAL A 326 7.30 -6.29 -5.82
N GLN A 327 7.29 -5.01 -5.41
CA GLN A 327 6.04 -4.29 -5.15
C GLN A 327 5.39 -3.74 -6.42
N LEU A 328 6.18 -3.33 -7.41
CA LEU A 328 5.68 -2.72 -8.64
C LEU A 328 5.22 -3.74 -9.68
N GLU A 329 5.93 -4.88 -9.80
CA GLU A 329 5.82 -5.91 -10.86
C GLU A 329 6.07 -5.41 -12.29
N ARG A 330 5.61 -4.20 -12.64
CA ARG A 330 5.78 -3.55 -13.94
C ARG A 330 6.26 -2.10 -13.81
N PRO A 331 7.13 -1.61 -14.71
CA PRO A 331 7.62 -0.23 -14.66
C PRO A 331 6.55 0.85 -14.83
N SER A 332 5.50 0.60 -15.63
CA SER A 332 4.42 1.57 -15.89
C SER A 332 3.69 1.98 -14.60
N ALA A 333 3.64 1.07 -13.61
CA ALA A 333 3.00 1.31 -12.33
C ALA A 333 3.61 2.49 -11.56
N LEU A 334 4.84 2.91 -11.87
CA LEU A 334 5.52 4.07 -11.28
C LEU A 334 4.78 5.39 -11.51
N VAL A 335 4.03 5.50 -12.61
CA VAL A 335 3.31 6.73 -12.99
C VAL A 335 1.79 6.52 -13.00
N GLU A 336 1.33 5.29 -13.19
CA GLU A 336 -0.10 4.94 -13.24
C GLU A 336 -0.74 4.82 -11.86
N THR A 337 0.03 4.47 -10.84
CA THR A 337 -0.50 4.16 -9.50
C THR A 337 -0.07 5.19 -8.47
N ARG A 338 -0.95 5.46 -7.47
CA ARG A 338 -0.60 6.33 -6.33
C ARG A 338 0.64 5.81 -5.58
N TYR A 339 0.76 4.50 -5.43
CA TYR A 339 1.91 3.87 -4.79
C TYR A 339 3.20 4.14 -5.56
N GLY A 340 3.16 3.98 -6.89
CA GLY A 340 4.26 4.26 -7.80
C GLY A 340 4.67 5.73 -7.79
N ILE A 341 3.72 6.67 -7.74
CA ILE A 341 4.02 8.10 -7.65
C ILE A 341 4.78 8.43 -6.37
N ILE A 342 4.35 7.89 -5.21
CA ILE A 342 5.07 8.06 -3.93
C ILE A 342 6.49 7.48 -4.05
N LEU A 343 6.65 6.31 -4.66
CA LEU A 343 7.96 5.71 -4.88
C LEU A 343 8.83 6.55 -5.83
N SER A 344 8.27 7.10 -6.90
CA SER A 344 8.97 7.99 -7.84
C SER A 344 9.48 9.25 -7.16
N ILE A 345 8.65 9.90 -6.33
CA ILE A 345 9.06 11.06 -5.51
C ILE A 345 10.17 10.64 -4.52
N LYS A 346 10.01 9.50 -3.84
CA LYS A 346 11.04 8.96 -2.94
C LYS A 346 12.37 8.75 -3.68
N LEU A 347 12.34 8.15 -4.88
CA LEU A 347 13.53 7.88 -5.68
C LEU A 347 14.23 9.18 -6.09
N ALA A 348 13.49 10.19 -6.55
CA ALA A 348 14.05 11.50 -6.89
C ALA A 348 14.74 12.16 -5.66
N LEU A 349 14.08 12.13 -4.51
CA LEU A 349 14.65 12.66 -3.25
C LEU A 349 15.88 11.87 -2.79
N VAL A 350 15.87 10.54 -2.91
CA VAL A 350 17.01 9.68 -2.56
C VAL A 350 18.19 9.91 -3.51
N LEU A 351 17.96 10.10 -4.81
CA LEU A 351 19.01 10.46 -5.76
C LEU A 351 19.64 11.82 -5.43
N ALA A 352 18.83 12.82 -5.08
CA ALA A 352 19.33 14.11 -4.60
C ALA A 352 20.16 13.96 -3.31
N LEU A 353 19.70 13.11 -2.38
CA LEU A 353 20.42 12.80 -1.14
C LEU A 353 21.75 12.10 -1.41
N PHE A 354 21.80 11.16 -2.36
CA PHE A 354 23.06 10.51 -2.79
C PHE A 354 24.02 11.48 -3.45
N ALA A 355 23.53 12.44 -4.25
CA ALA A 355 24.37 13.46 -4.84
C ALA A 355 25.03 14.34 -3.76
N LEU A 356 24.26 14.78 -2.75
CA LEU A 356 24.82 15.52 -1.60
C LEU A 356 25.82 14.68 -0.80
N ALA A 357 25.47 13.42 -0.52
CA ALA A 357 26.35 12.52 0.22
C ALA A 357 27.67 12.26 -0.53
N ALA A 358 27.63 12.14 -1.86
CA ALA A 358 28.81 12.02 -2.71
C ALA A 358 29.67 13.30 -2.66
N VAL A 359 29.06 14.48 -2.78
CA VAL A 359 29.77 15.78 -2.63
C VAL A 359 30.40 15.88 -1.24
N ASN A 360 29.68 15.48 -0.20
CA ASN A 360 30.17 15.48 1.17
C ASN A 360 31.35 14.55 1.36
N ARG A 361 31.28 13.34 0.81
CA ARG A 361 32.34 12.34 0.93
C ARG A 361 33.59 12.69 0.12
N PHE A 362 33.43 13.06 -1.15
CA PHE A 362 34.54 13.18 -2.07
C PHE A 362 35.13 14.60 -2.16
N ARG A 363 34.41 15.63 -1.71
CA ARG A 363 34.87 17.02 -1.76
C ARG A 363 34.96 17.67 -0.38
N LEU A 364 33.84 17.72 0.35
CA LEU A 364 33.78 18.54 1.58
C LEU A 364 34.45 17.89 2.80
N THR A 365 34.42 16.57 2.92
CA THR A 365 35.09 15.85 4.02
C THR A 365 36.62 15.93 3.89
N PRO A 366 37.24 15.67 2.72
CA PRO A 366 38.68 15.88 2.54
C PRO A 366 39.11 17.34 2.79
N ALA A 367 38.31 18.32 2.33
CA ALA A 367 38.59 19.74 2.53
C ALA A 367 38.60 20.16 4.01
N LEU A 368 37.92 19.42 4.90
CA LEU A 368 37.92 19.68 6.33
C LEU A 368 39.30 19.53 6.98
N ALA A 369 40.23 18.82 6.32
CA ALA A 369 41.61 18.66 6.80
C ALA A 369 42.49 19.90 6.54
N SER A 370 42.13 20.74 5.58
CA SER A 370 42.97 21.87 5.12
C SER A 370 42.30 23.24 5.23
N ASP A 371 40.96 23.32 5.26
CA ASP A 371 40.21 24.57 5.27
C ASP A 371 39.20 24.63 6.43
N HIS A 372 39.31 25.67 7.26
CA HIS A 372 38.38 25.94 8.36
C HIS A 372 36.98 26.36 7.85
N GLY A 373 36.89 26.92 6.64
CA GLY A 373 35.64 27.25 5.94
C GLY A 373 34.84 26.02 5.50
N ALA A 374 35.52 24.89 5.24
CA ALA A 374 34.91 23.65 4.80
C ALA A 374 33.90 23.08 5.82
N ALA A 375 34.11 23.30 7.12
CA ALA A 375 33.16 22.89 8.16
C ALA A 375 31.77 23.51 7.99
N ARG A 376 31.71 24.80 7.60
CA ARG A 376 30.45 25.51 7.37
C ARG A 376 29.74 25.01 6.12
N ALA A 377 30.49 24.76 5.04
CA ALA A 377 29.95 24.20 3.80
C ALA A 377 29.39 22.78 4.03
N LEU A 378 30.16 21.92 4.71
CA LEU A 378 29.73 20.56 5.05
C LEU A 378 28.50 20.58 5.96
N LYS A 379 28.46 21.46 6.97
CA LYS A 379 27.27 21.64 7.81
C LYS A 379 26.03 22.02 6.99
N ARG A 380 26.15 22.99 6.07
CA ARG A 380 25.02 23.42 5.22
C ARG A 380 24.51 22.28 4.35
N SER A 381 25.43 21.51 3.77
CA SER A 381 25.09 20.31 2.99
C SER A 381 24.35 19.28 3.84
N ILE A 382 24.84 18.95 5.04
CA ILE A 382 24.16 18.01 5.95
C ILE A 382 22.81 18.53 6.43
N LEU A 383 22.65 19.85 6.63
CA LEU A 383 21.33 20.43 6.94
C LEU A 383 20.35 20.26 5.77
N LEU A 384 20.81 20.39 4.53
CA LEU A 384 20.00 20.10 3.35
C LEU A 384 19.66 18.60 3.26
N GLU A 385 20.63 17.72 3.57
CA GLU A 385 20.38 16.28 3.71
C GLU A 385 19.29 15.99 4.76
N CYS A 386 19.31 16.66 5.92
CA CYS A 386 18.25 16.55 6.92
C CYS A 386 16.88 16.94 6.35
N VAL A 387 16.78 18.05 5.62
CA VAL A 387 15.50 18.50 5.01
C VAL A 387 14.98 17.45 4.02
N ILE A 388 15.85 16.95 3.13
CA ILE A 388 15.48 15.91 2.16
C ILE A 388 15.10 14.61 2.86
N ALA A 389 15.84 14.20 3.90
CA ALA A 389 15.53 13.02 4.71
C ALA A 389 14.14 13.15 5.38
N LEU A 390 13.82 14.31 5.96
CA LEU A 390 12.50 14.57 6.53
C LEU A 390 11.39 14.55 5.48
N ALA A 391 11.64 15.11 4.29
CA ALA A 391 10.71 15.05 3.16
C ALA A 391 10.46 13.60 2.71
N ILE A 392 11.51 12.76 2.65
CA ILE A 392 11.38 11.32 2.37
C ILE A 392 10.48 10.66 3.42
N LEU A 393 10.73 10.87 4.72
CA LEU A 393 9.92 10.29 5.79
C LEU A 393 8.44 10.73 5.72
N ALA A 394 8.20 12.00 5.39
CA ALA A 394 6.87 12.55 5.17
C ALA A 394 6.16 11.92 3.97
N VAL A 395 6.85 11.77 2.83
CA VAL A 395 6.30 11.16 1.61
C VAL A 395 5.98 9.68 1.82
N VAL A 396 6.89 8.91 2.42
CA VAL A 396 6.67 7.46 2.63
C VAL A 396 5.63 7.17 3.70
N ALA A 397 5.34 8.10 4.61
CA ALA A 397 4.19 7.98 5.51
C ALA A 397 2.85 7.94 4.73
N GLY A 398 2.83 8.54 3.54
CA GLY A 398 1.69 8.50 2.61
C GLY A 398 1.39 7.12 2.03
N TRP A 399 2.32 6.16 2.05
CA TRP A 399 2.04 4.79 1.62
C TRP A 399 0.93 4.12 2.43
N ARG A 400 0.58 4.65 3.60
CA ARG A 400 -0.60 4.22 4.34
C ARG A 400 -1.91 4.36 3.55
N PHE A 401 -1.96 5.24 2.56
CA PHE A 401 -3.15 5.51 1.74
C PHE A 401 -3.00 5.01 0.29
N ALA A 402 -1.95 4.24 0.01
CA ALA A 402 -1.67 3.72 -1.32
C ALA A 402 -1.44 2.21 -1.26
N VAL A 403 -2.20 1.47 -2.06
CA VAL A 403 -2.11 0.01 -2.16
C VAL A 403 -1.00 -0.35 -3.15
N PRO A 404 -0.12 -1.33 -2.85
CA PRO A 404 0.89 -1.79 -3.80
C PRO A 404 0.28 -2.35 -5.09
N PRO A 405 0.87 -2.09 -6.27
CA PRO A 405 0.38 -2.62 -7.54
C PRO A 405 0.20 -4.14 -7.55
N ARG A 406 1.15 -4.90 -6.98
CA ARG A 406 1.10 -6.38 -6.90
C ARG A 406 -0.13 -6.96 -6.20
N THR A 407 -0.81 -6.18 -5.37
CA THR A 407 -2.01 -6.66 -4.65
C THR A 407 -3.30 -6.29 -5.38
N ILE A 408 -3.21 -5.52 -6.46
CA ILE A 408 -4.33 -5.22 -7.34
C ILE A 408 -4.45 -6.42 -8.28
N VAL A 409 -5.41 -7.30 -7.97
CA VAL A 409 -5.73 -8.43 -8.85
C VAL A 409 -6.40 -7.87 -10.10
N PRO A 410 -5.84 -8.06 -11.30
CA PRO A 410 -6.56 -7.78 -12.54
C PRO A 410 -7.77 -8.71 -12.58
N GLU A 411 -8.97 -8.20 -12.83
CA GLU A 411 -10.10 -9.06 -13.14
C GLU A 411 -9.70 -9.93 -14.34
N THR A 412 -9.84 -11.25 -14.23
CA THR A 412 -9.55 -12.16 -15.35
C THR A 412 -10.60 -11.87 -16.42
N PRO A 413 -10.22 -11.31 -17.58
CA PRO A 413 -11.20 -11.01 -18.60
C PRO A 413 -11.79 -12.33 -19.12
N LEU A 414 -13.11 -12.37 -19.30
CA LEU A 414 -13.78 -13.42 -20.07
C LEU A 414 -13.25 -13.34 -21.50
N ALA A 415 -12.74 -14.46 -22.00
CA ALA A 415 -12.13 -14.53 -23.33
C ALA A 415 -12.91 -15.51 -24.20
N ILE A 416 -13.35 -15.05 -25.37
CA ILE A 416 -13.92 -15.92 -26.41
C ILE A 416 -13.12 -15.78 -27.71
N HIS A 417 -13.16 -16.84 -28.50
CA HIS A 417 -12.41 -16.93 -29.75
C HIS A 417 -13.37 -17.30 -30.87
N ILE A 418 -13.67 -16.33 -31.73
CA ILE A 418 -14.61 -16.49 -32.83
C ILE A 418 -13.82 -16.79 -34.10
N HIS A 419 -14.05 -17.96 -34.71
CA HIS A 419 -13.37 -18.39 -35.93
C HIS A 419 -14.26 -18.24 -37.16
N GLY A 420 -13.68 -17.82 -38.28
CA GLY A 420 -14.24 -18.00 -39.61
C GLY A 420 -13.16 -18.37 -40.62
N ASP A 421 -13.56 -18.53 -41.88
CA ASP A 421 -12.70 -19.11 -42.91
C ASP A 421 -11.47 -18.24 -43.25
N LYS A 422 -11.61 -16.92 -43.16
CA LYS A 422 -10.57 -15.95 -43.56
C LYS A 422 -9.93 -15.21 -42.40
N ALA A 423 -10.61 -15.15 -41.26
CA ALA A 423 -10.20 -14.36 -40.11
C ALA A 423 -10.80 -14.93 -38.83
N MET A 424 -10.25 -14.48 -37.72
CA MET A 424 -10.71 -14.81 -36.39
C MET A 424 -10.61 -13.58 -35.48
N PHE A 425 -11.52 -13.53 -34.51
CA PHE A 425 -11.48 -12.54 -33.44
C PHE A 425 -11.14 -13.21 -32.12
N GLN A 426 -10.11 -12.73 -31.45
CA GLN A 426 -9.98 -12.92 -30.01
C GLN A 426 -10.64 -11.74 -29.31
N VAL A 427 -11.66 -12.04 -28.51
CA VAL A 427 -12.44 -11.05 -27.77
C VAL A 427 -12.12 -11.19 -26.30
N LEU A 428 -11.71 -10.11 -25.66
CA LEU A 428 -11.50 -10.02 -24.22
C LEU A 428 -12.54 -9.08 -23.63
N VAL A 429 -13.24 -9.53 -22.60
CA VAL A 429 -14.32 -8.80 -21.92
C VAL A 429 -13.96 -8.67 -20.46
N SER A 430 -13.90 -7.45 -19.92
CA SER A 430 -13.61 -7.19 -18.51
C SER A 430 -14.71 -6.31 -17.92
N PRO A 431 -15.39 -6.70 -16.82
CA PRO A 431 -15.18 -7.89 -15.99
C PRO A 431 -15.60 -9.25 -16.59
N GLY A 432 -16.34 -9.28 -17.71
CA GLY A 432 -16.88 -10.52 -18.27
C GLY A 432 -18.14 -11.01 -17.55
N LYS A 433 -18.92 -10.08 -16.98
CA LYS A 433 -20.09 -10.36 -16.16
C LYS A 433 -21.18 -9.34 -16.41
N ALA A 434 -22.42 -9.64 -16.03
CA ALA A 434 -23.50 -8.66 -16.21
C ALA A 434 -23.18 -7.36 -15.46
N GLY A 435 -23.18 -6.23 -16.18
CA GLY A 435 -22.64 -4.96 -15.70
C GLY A 435 -22.19 -4.05 -16.83
N VAL A 436 -21.16 -3.26 -16.55
CA VAL A 436 -20.49 -2.41 -17.55
C VAL A 436 -19.15 -3.03 -17.87
N ASP A 437 -18.96 -3.41 -19.12
CA ASP A 437 -17.79 -4.13 -19.61
C ASP A 437 -17.02 -3.31 -20.64
N ASP A 438 -15.70 -3.51 -20.65
CA ASP A 438 -14.84 -3.09 -21.75
C ASP A 438 -14.49 -4.30 -22.61
N PHE A 439 -14.62 -4.15 -23.92
CA PHE A 439 -14.29 -5.16 -24.93
C PHE A 439 -13.02 -4.77 -25.68
N VAL A 440 -12.11 -5.74 -25.81
CA VAL A 440 -10.94 -5.66 -26.70
C VAL A 440 -11.07 -6.72 -27.77
N LEU A 441 -11.09 -6.30 -29.02
CA LEU A 441 -11.26 -7.14 -30.21
C LEU A 441 -9.95 -7.18 -30.98
N GLN A 442 -9.37 -8.38 -31.09
CA GLN A 442 -8.15 -8.61 -31.85
C GLN A 442 -8.51 -9.36 -33.14
N LEU A 443 -8.51 -8.63 -34.25
CA LEU A 443 -8.76 -9.22 -35.57
C LEU A 443 -7.46 -9.83 -36.11
N MET A 444 -7.48 -11.13 -36.39
CA MET A 444 -6.34 -11.88 -36.91
C MET A 444 -6.72 -12.70 -38.15
N ASN A 445 -5.74 -13.02 -38.99
CA ASN A 445 -5.89 -14.07 -40.01
C ASN A 445 -5.73 -15.48 -39.39
N ALA A 446 -5.90 -16.51 -40.21
CA ALA A 446 -5.77 -17.92 -39.79
C ALA A 446 -4.37 -18.26 -39.23
N GLU A 447 -3.34 -17.51 -39.60
CA GLU A 447 -1.97 -17.67 -39.10
C GLU A 447 -1.71 -16.91 -37.77
N GLY A 448 -2.71 -16.23 -37.21
CA GLY A 448 -2.61 -15.50 -35.93
C GLY A 448 -1.92 -14.13 -36.04
N THR A 449 -1.77 -13.58 -37.24
CA THR A 449 -1.25 -12.21 -37.45
C THR A 449 -2.39 -11.20 -37.54
N LEU A 450 -2.17 -10.01 -36.97
CA LEU A 450 -3.19 -8.96 -36.94
C LEU A 450 -3.57 -8.49 -38.35
N LEU A 451 -4.87 -8.48 -38.63
CA LEU A 451 -5.43 -8.03 -39.90
C LEU A 451 -5.94 -6.59 -39.76
N LYS A 452 -5.64 -5.74 -40.76
CA LYS A 452 -6.06 -4.33 -40.73
C LYS A 452 -7.51 -4.21 -41.21
N ALA A 453 -8.32 -3.49 -40.45
CA ALA A 453 -9.65 -3.07 -40.85
C ALA A 453 -9.73 -1.53 -40.89
N LYS A 454 -10.65 -0.99 -41.69
CA LYS A 454 -11.02 0.43 -41.68
C LYS A 454 -11.95 0.75 -40.53
N GLU A 455 -12.92 -0.12 -40.27
CA GLU A 455 -13.92 0.01 -39.22
C GLU A 455 -14.23 -1.35 -38.62
N VAL A 456 -14.54 -1.36 -37.32
CA VAL A 456 -15.03 -2.56 -36.61
C VAL A 456 -16.25 -2.16 -35.79
N THR A 457 -17.32 -2.92 -35.92
CA THR A 457 -18.57 -2.76 -35.17
C THR A 457 -18.84 -4.03 -34.37
N LEU A 458 -19.13 -3.86 -33.09
CA LEU A 458 -19.57 -4.91 -32.19
C LEU A 458 -21.09 -4.82 -32.06
N THR A 459 -21.78 -5.93 -32.25
CA THR A 459 -23.22 -6.06 -32.08
C THR A 459 -23.50 -7.13 -31.04
N LEU A 460 -24.32 -6.80 -30.05
CA LEU A 460 -24.66 -7.69 -28.94
C LEU A 460 -26.18 -7.81 -28.84
N SER A 461 -26.69 -9.04 -28.68
CA SER A 461 -28.13 -9.25 -28.47
C SER A 461 -28.39 -10.40 -27.49
N LEU A 462 -29.58 -10.38 -26.89
CA LEU A 462 -30.06 -11.49 -26.05
C LEU A 462 -31.57 -11.67 -26.28
N PRO A 463 -31.97 -12.29 -27.42
CA PRO A 463 -33.37 -12.42 -27.81
C PRO A 463 -34.22 -13.18 -26.77
N GLU A 464 -33.62 -14.16 -26.09
CA GLU A 464 -34.29 -14.93 -25.01
C GLU A 464 -34.75 -14.06 -23.84
N ARG A 465 -34.17 -12.87 -23.67
CA ARG A 465 -34.54 -11.88 -22.65
C ARG A 465 -35.19 -10.63 -23.25
N GLY A 466 -35.53 -10.65 -24.53
CA GLY A 466 -36.14 -9.52 -25.25
C GLY A 466 -35.18 -8.34 -25.47
N ILE A 467 -33.86 -8.59 -25.47
CA ILE A 467 -32.86 -7.56 -25.75
C ILE A 467 -32.51 -7.63 -27.23
N GLU A 468 -32.96 -6.62 -27.97
CA GLU A 468 -32.67 -6.43 -29.39
C GLU A 468 -31.18 -6.11 -29.64
N PRO A 469 -30.67 -6.32 -30.87
CA PRO A 469 -29.29 -6.03 -31.24
C PRO A 469 -28.86 -4.61 -30.91
N MET A 470 -27.76 -4.50 -30.16
CA MET A 470 -27.13 -3.25 -29.76
C MET A 470 -25.79 -3.10 -30.47
N GLU A 471 -25.73 -2.16 -31.41
CA GLU A 471 -24.49 -1.86 -32.14
C GLU A 471 -23.60 -0.89 -31.36
N ARG A 472 -22.29 -1.11 -31.42
CA ARG A 472 -21.25 -0.27 -30.84
C ARG A 472 -20.04 -0.21 -31.78
N SER A 473 -19.69 0.99 -32.22
CA SER A 473 -18.47 1.20 -33.00
C SER A 473 -17.24 1.02 -32.13
N ALA A 474 -16.25 0.29 -32.62
CA ALA A 474 -14.96 0.12 -31.98
C ALA A 474 -13.97 1.20 -32.41
N SER A 475 -13.03 1.52 -31.52
CA SER A 475 -11.96 2.48 -31.76
C SER A 475 -10.60 1.80 -31.73
N LEU A 476 -9.73 2.08 -32.70
CA LEU A 476 -8.39 1.47 -32.75
C LEU A 476 -7.49 2.09 -31.67
N GLY A 477 -6.97 1.24 -30.78
CA GLY A 477 -6.07 1.62 -29.70
C GLY A 477 -4.60 1.72 -30.12
N PRO A 478 -3.75 2.35 -29.29
CA PRO A 478 -2.30 2.43 -29.53
C PRO A 478 -1.59 1.08 -29.43
N ASP A 479 -2.25 0.07 -28.86
CA ASP A 479 -1.82 -1.32 -28.79
C ASP A 479 -2.10 -2.10 -30.09
N GLY A 480 -2.79 -1.49 -31.06
CA GLY A 480 -3.13 -2.11 -32.34
C GLY A 480 -4.40 -2.97 -32.31
N TYR A 481 -5.14 -2.95 -31.20
CA TYR A 481 -6.42 -3.68 -31.04
C TYR A 481 -7.61 -2.73 -31.11
N TRP A 482 -8.80 -3.27 -31.35
CA TRP A 482 -10.03 -2.50 -31.39
C TRP A 482 -10.70 -2.51 -30.02
N HIS A 483 -11.04 -1.33 -29.50
CA HIS A 483 -11.61 -1.15 -28.17
C HIS A 483 -13.04 -0.64 -28.26
N VAL A 484 -13.96 -1.32 -27.57
CA VAL A 484 -15.32 -0.85 -27.30
C VAL A 484 -15.45 -0.69 -25.79
N ARG A 485 -15.65 0.54 -25.33
CA ARG A 485 -15.62 0.85 -23.90
C ARG A 485 -17.02 1.11 -23.35
N LYS A 486 -17.22 0.79 -22.08
CA LYS A 486 -18.46 1.03 -21.34
C LYS A 486 -19.69 0.41 -22.02
N VAL A 487 -19.57 -0.85 -22.41
CA VAL A 487 -20.65 -1.65 -22.96
C VAL A 487 -21.52 -2.15 -21.82
N GLU A 488 -22.82 -1.90 -21.88
CA GLU A 488 -23.76 -2.36 -20.85
C GLU A 488 -24.29 -3.75 -21.20
N LEU A 489 -24.02 -4.73 -20.33
CA LEU A 489 -24.57 -6.08 -20.35
C LEU A 489 -25.54 -6.24 -19.18
N PRO A 490 -26.80 -5.77 -19.30
CA PRO A 490 -27.69 -5.60 -18.15
C PRO A 490 -28.10 -6.88 -17.42
N VAL A 491 -27.92 -8.05 -18.06
CA VAL A 491 -28.33 -9.35 -17.53
C VAL A 491 -27.32 -10.43 -17.90
N ALA A 492 -27.21 -11.44 -17.04
CA ALA A 492 -26.43 -12.64 -17.31
C ALA A 492 -27.16 -13.55 -18.30
N GLY A 493 -26.39 -14.33 -19.06
CA GLY A 493 -26.93 -15.24 -20.07
C GLY A 493 -25.94 -15.51 -21.19
N ARG A 494 -26.38 -16.28 -22.18
CA ARG A 494 -25.64 -16.52 -23.43
C ARG A 494 -26.00 -15.41 -24.41
N TRP A 495 -25.14 -14.42 -24.49
CA TRP A 495 -25.29 -13.28 -25.38
C TRP A 495 -24.80 -13.64 -26.76
N HIS A 496 -25.61 -13.34 -27.77
CA HIS A 496 -25.17 -13.44 -29.15
C HIS A 496 -24.25 -12.25 -29.46
N VAL A 497 -23.04 -12.55 -29.92
CA VAL A 497 -22.02 -11.57 -30.27
C VAL A 497 -21.75 -11.66 -31.75
N GLN A 498 -21.94 -10.55 -32.45
CA GLN A 498 -21.56 -10.38 -33.85
C GLN A 498 -20.51 -9.28 -33.95
N ILE A 499 -19.44 -9.53 -34.71
CA ILE A 499 -18.40 -8.55 -34.99
C ILE A 499 -18.25 -8.40 -36.49
N ASP A 500 -18.39 -7.16 -36.92
CA ASP A 500 -18.33 -6.73 -38.30
C ASP A 500 -17.06 -5.91 -38.54
N ALA A 501 -16.14 -6.41 -39.35
CA ALA A 501 -14.92 -5.73 -39.73
C ALA A 501 -14.93 -5.34 -41.21
N LEU A 502 -14.92 -4.04 -41.50
CA LEU A 502 -14.78 -3.52 -42.85
C LEU A 502 -13.29 -3.49 -43.22
N VAL A 503 -12.81 -4.44 -44.01
CA VAL A 503 -11.39 -4.57 -44.39
C VAL A 503 -11.05 -3.65 -45.56
N THR A 504 -11.92 -3.62 -46.57
CA THR A 504 -11.84 -2.72 -47.73
C THR A 504 -13.21 -2.11 -48.01
N ASP A 505 -13.31 -1.18 -48.97
CA ASP A 505 -14.60 -0.56 -49.34
C ASP A 505 -15.62 -1.56 -49.89
N PHE A 506 -15.19 -2.78 -50.22
CA PHE A 506 -16.01 -3.83 -50.82
C PHE A 506 -15.96 -5.16 -50.06
N GLU A 507 -15.15 -5.26 -49.00
CA GLU A 507 -14.99 -6.50 -48.22
C GLU A 507 -15.27 -6.22 -46.74
N LYS A 508 -16.35 -6.83 -46.26
CA LYS A 508 -16.76 -6.87 -44.86
C LYS A 508 -16.67 -8.32 -44.38
N ILE A 509 -15.98 -8.52 -43.26
CA ILE A 509 -15.90 -9.80 -42.56
C ILE A 509 -16.87 -9.73 -41.39
N THR A 510 -17.80 -10.68 -41.32
CA THR A 510 -18.74 -10.84 -40.22
C THR A 510 -18.46 -12.14 -39.51
N LEU A 511 -18.30 -12.09 -38.20
CA LEU A 511 -18.03 -13.26 -37.34
C LEU A 511 -18.98 -13.22 -36.16
N GLU A 512 -19.54 -14.38 -35.81
CA GLU A 512 -20.60 -14.51 -34.81
C GLU A 512 -20.29 -15.67 -33.85
N ASP A 513 -20.61 -15.51 -32.56
CA ASP A 513 -20.52 -16.55 -31.55
C ASP A 513 -21.41 -16.22 -30.34
N GLU A 514 -21.40 -17.11 -29.34
CA GLU A 514 -22.07 -16.92 -28.06
C GLU A 514 -21.07 -16.56 -26.95
N LEU A 515 -21.40 -15.54 -26.17
CA LEU A 515 -20.65 -15.09 -25.00
C LEU A 515 -21.45 -15.46 -23.75
N GLU A 516 -20.94 -16.40 -22.96
CA GLU A 516 -21.54 -16.75 -21.68
C GLU A 516 -21.17 -15.72 -20.61
N VAL A 517 -22.06 -14.76 -20.40
CA VAL A 517 -21.91 -13.69 -19.41
C VAL A 517 -22.40 -14.20 -18.07
N ALA A 518 -21.48 -14.33 -17.12
CA ALA A 518 -21.81 -14.77 -15.77
C ALA A 518 -22.67 -13.72 -15.04
N PRO A 519 -23.43 -14.14 -14.01
CA PRO A 519 -23.98 -13.20 -13.05
C PRO A 519 -22.90 -12.27 -12.49
N PRO A 520 -23.28 -11.06 -12.06
CA PRO A 520 -22.37 -9.98 -11.67
C PRO A 520 -21.23 -10.33 -10.68
#